data_AF-G4T4S5-F1
#
_entry.id   AF-G4T4S5-F1
#
_cell.length_a   1.000
_cell.length_b   1.000
_cell.length_c   1.000
_cell.angle_alpha   90.00
_cell.angle_beta   90.00
_cell.angle_gamma   90.00
#
_symmetry.space_group_name_H-M   'P 1'
#
loop_
_entity.id
_entity.type
_entity.pdbx_description
1 polymer ?
#
loop_
_entity_poly.entity_id
_entity_poly.type
_entity_poly.pdbx_seq_one_letter_code
_entity_poly.pdbx_strand_id
1 'polypeptide(L)'
;MVLLLEEADDPNAKLAIHPGPPVNRISEDDLTELATTDSESGEVVPLIRQDPPPSYSDVRVFQQRLKSEEESYGGQRARRRFCLALGVAFLLFAIPTATIITLKLTLSSRSATEPSESTTTSGSPQPTSDHPNHTPPWREYPGKGPDDHRGGPDHWPPPRGGGGGERRPGGDRGEPHRFPEGEGHGRPEFPPPDPEAQPICADWTSTEISDGEQAIPAFISTFPLSYFSKPIFMRSSLSKAKGHLRVSFVDQLELGQASVHVTASKLSQEELKKIRICVDRGFDGSSILDSLGNLTNTAEFDIALSLSSQQPILPGLVTELPRFAHSFDDSGVSRFRFMSLYGQEGDISFQRVYADSLFVTNVGGSVDGYISTTRRLGIETTSKPISITADLCNDGQDFYPAWARLSSSQASIDAKMVLCERATDRPWQRNGEVGRYDISVANKDAAITLEVKHAAPKQGSSLYINVTNEDTLSLGRTHSVVTLDTGYEGRFLVRAPGSSTPVSVESEEATDDEGGIRYVEKHTLPSQINGIEGKVSWGRFSLPDRPRSDVFVNTVGEGETGLVLLGD
;
A
#
# COMPACT_ATOMS: atom_id res chain seq x y z
N MET A 1 10.54 -29.88 -8.15
CA MET A 1 11.49 -30.85 -7.58
C MET A 1 10.99 -32.23 -7.94
N VAL A 2 11.54 -32.79 -9.01
CA VAL A 2 11.26 -34.16 -9.48
C VAL A 2 12.14 -35.06 -8.63
N LEU A 3 11.55 -35.82 -7.72
CA LEU A 3 12.27 -36.85 -6.97
C LEU A 3 12.36 -38.09 -7.86
N LEU A 4 13.52 -38.27 -8.48
CA LEU A 4 13.96 -39.56 -8.99
C LEU A 4 14.29 -40.43 -7.78
N LEU A 5 13.49 -41.48 -7.58
CA LEU A 5 13.83 -42.60 -6.71
C LEU A 5 14.86 -43.44 -7.47
N GLU A 6 16.09 -43.43 -6.99
CA GLU A 6 17.11 -44.41 -7.37
C GLU A 6 17.21 -45.43 -6.24
N GLU A 7 16.88 -46.66 -6.60
CA GLU A 7 16.81 -47.86 -5.77
C GLU A 7 18.25 -48.38 -5.60
N ALA A 8 18.73 -48.43 -4.35
CA ALA A 8 20.03 -49.00 -4.01
C ALA A 8 19.85 -50.21 -3.08
N ASP A 9 20.00 -51.39 -3.66
CA ASP A 9 20.15 -52.68 -2.99
C ASP A 9 21.55 -52.78 -2.35
N ASP A 10 21.65 -52.72 -1.02
CA ASP A 10 22.74 -53.36 -0.29
C ASP A 10 22.24 -53.97 1.03
N PRO A 11 22.06 -55.30 1.10
CA PRO A 11 21.59 -55.99 2.30
C PRO A 11 22.65 -56.19 3.39
N ASN A 12 23.86 -55.58 3.30
CA ASN A 12 24.94 -55.80 4.28
C ASN A 12 25.49 -54.54 4.96
N ALA A 13 24.80 -53.40 4.90
CA ALA A 13 25.19 -52.21 5.66
C ALA A 13 24.96 -52.38 7.18
N LYS A 14 26.01 -52.82 7.89
CA LYS A 14 26.07 -52.86 9.36
C LYS A 14 25.99 -51.43 9.94
N LEU A 15 24.87 -51.14 10.61
CA LEU A 15 24.65 -49.92 11.36
C LEU A 15 25.60 -49.87 12.58
N ALA A 16 26.61 -48.98 12.54
CA ALA A 16 27.43 -48.65 13.69
C ALA A 16 26.73 -47.54 14.49
N ILE A 17 26.18 -47.89 15.66
CA ILE A 17 25.58 -46.94 16.59
C ILE A 17 26.72 -46.36 17.46
N HIS A 18 27.02 -45.08 17.27
CA HIS A 18 27.88 -44.32 18.18
C HIS A 18 27.03 -43.82 19.36
N PRO A 19 27.39 -44.11 20.63
CA PRO A 19 26.73 -43.51 21.78
C PRO A 19 27.15 -42.03 21.91
N GLY A 20 26.15 -41.15 21.94
CA GLY A 20 26.33 -39.73 22.22
C GLY A 20 26.77 -39.45 23.66
N PRO A 21 27.31 -38.25 23.94
CA PRO A 21 27.87 -37.90 25.24
C PRO A 21 26.79 -37.78 26.33
N PRO A 22 27.14 -38.02 27.61
CA PRO A 22 26.19 -38.01 28.71
C PRO A 22 25.66 -36.60 28.99
N VAL A 23 24.33 -36.53 29.17
CA VAL A 23 23.60 -35.35 29.63
C VAL A 23 23.87 -35.16 31.13
N ASN A 24 24.45 -34.01 31.49
CA ASN A 24 24.60 -33.60 32.88
C ASN A 24 23.22 -33.31 33.49
N ARG A 25 22.83 -34.11 34.49
CA ARG A 25 21.71 -33.80 35.39
C ARG A 25 22.14 -32.68 36.33
N ILE A 26 21.43 -31.56 36.27
CA ILE A 26 21.47 -30.53 37.30
C ILE A 26 20.62 -31.04 38.47
N SER A 27 21.22 -31.08 39.65
CA SER A 27 20.59 -31.50 40.90
C SER A 27 19.62 -30.41 41.40
N GLU A 28 18.38 -30.81 41.64
CA GLU A 28 17.41 -30.09 42.47
C GLU A 28 17.81 -30.28 43.94
N ASP A 29 18.70 -29.44 44.46
CA ASP A 29 18.96 -29.27 45.90
C ASP A 29 19.79 -27.99 46.07
N ASP A 30 19.15 -26.83 45.93
CA ASP A 30 19.65 -25.55 46.47
C ASP A 30 18.55 -24.48 46.42
N LEU A 31 17.53 -24.62 47.27
CA LEU A 31 16.52 -23.58 47.51
C LEU A 31 16.18 -23.52 49.01
N THR A 32 17.05 -22.88 49.78
CA THR A 32 16.67 -22.22 51.05
C THR A 32 17.71 -21.16 51.42
N GLU A 33 17.24 -20.07 52.03
CA GLU A 33 17.99 -18.91 52.55
C GLU A 33 18.37 -17.80 51.54
N LEU A 34 17.57 -16.73 51.48
CA LEU A 34 17.95 -15.48 52.13
C LEU A 34 16.78 -14.48 52.18
N ALA A 35 16.67 -13.87 53.35
CA ALA A 35 15.59 -13.03 53.80
C ALA A 35 15.75 -11.55 53.40
N THR A 36 14.60 -10.88 53.30
CA THR A 36 14.30 -9.51 53.74
C THR A 36 15.39 -8.44 53.62
N THR A 37 15.15 -7.45 52.77
CA THR A 37 15.37 -6.03 53.14
C THR A 37 14.33 -5.16 52.45
N ASP A 38 13.62 -4.39 53.27
CA ASP A 38 12.78 -3.27 52.91
C ASP A 38 13.60 -2.19 52.17
N SER A 39 13.03 -1.59 51.14
CA SER A 39 13.32 -0.19 50.84
C SER A 39 12.19 0.45 50.03
N GLU A 40 11.47 1.35 50.69
CA GLU A 40 10.64 2.38 50.07
C GLU A 40 11.51 3.25 49.15
N SER A 41 11.16 3.31 47.88
CA SER A 41 11.42 4.49 47.05
C SER A 41 10.31 4.60 46.01
N GLY A 42 9.40 5.55 46.26
CA GLY A 42 8.33 5.90 45.34
C GLY A 42 8.89 6.48 44.05
N GLU A 43 8.90 5.66 43.01
CA GLU A 43 9.13 6.11 41.65
C GLU A 43 7.78 6.59 41.07
N VAL A 44 7.67 7.91 40.87
CA VAL A 44 6.52 8.52 40.21
C VAL A 44 6.59 8.16 38.73
N VAL A 45 5.96 7.06 38.34
CA VAL A 45 5.73 6.71 36.94
C VAL A 45 4.88 7.82 36.32
N PRO A 46 5.37 8.54 35.29
CA PRO A 46 4.55 9.53 34.62
C PRO A 46 3.36 8.82 33.96
N LEU A 47 2.16 9.28 34.28
CA LEU A 47 0.91 8.83 33.68
C LEU A 47 1.00 9.12 32.17
N ILE A 48 1.38 8.12 31.37
CA ILE A 48 1.34 8.20 29.91
C ILE A 48 -0.12 8.39 29.54
N ARG A 49 -0.47 9.60 29.10
CA ARG A 49 -1.78 9.94 28.57
C ARG A 49 -1.93 9.12 27.29
N GLN A 50 -2.63 7.98 27.38
CA GLN A 50 -3.04 7.23 26.20
C GLN A 50 -3.97 8.13 25.39
N ASP A 51 -3.51 8.57 24.22
CA ASP A 51 -4.40 9.21 23.26
C ASP A 51 -5.53 8.23 22.90
N PRO A 52 -6.77 8.72 22.72
CA PRO A 52 -7.86 7.85 22.30
C PRO A 52 -7.47 7.14 21.00
N PRO A 53 -7.75 5.83 20.86
CA PRO A 53 -7.46 5.12 19.64
C PRO A 53 -8.13 5.83 18.44
N PRO A 54 -7.48 5.85 17.27
CA PRO A 54 -8.02 6.52 16.09
C PRO A 54 -9.43 6.04 15.80
N SER A 55 -10.31 6.97 15.42
CA SER A 55 -11.70 6.68 15.10
C SER A 55 -11.78 5.76 13.88
N TYR A 56 -12.80 4.92 13.80
CA TYR A 56 -13.12 4.09 12.63
C TYR A 56 -13.19 4.90 11.31
N SER A 57 -13.55 6.19 11.37
CA SER A 57 -13.48 7.12 10.23
C SER A 57 -12.05 7.31 9.72
N ASP A 58 -11.06 7.32 10.59
CA ASP A 58 -9.68 7.68 10.28
C ASP A 58 -8.97 6.53 9.59
N VAL A 59 -9.24 5.29 10.01
CA VAL A 59 -8.78 4.07 9.34
C VAL A 59 -9.38 3.95 7.94
N ARG A 60 -10.68 4.29 7.78
CA ARG A 60 -11.34 4.28 6.46
C ARG A 60 -10.81 5.38 5.54
N VAL A 61 -10.55 6.57 6.06
CA VAL A 61 -9.92 7.68 5.32
C VAL A 61 -8.50 7.31 4.92
N PHE A 62 -7.75 6.60 5.77
CA PHE A 62 -6.41 6.14 5.47
C PHE A 62 -6.39 5.03 4.40
N GLN A 63 -7.25 4.01 4.50
CA GLN A 63 -7.42 3.00 3.44
C GLN A 63 -7.90 3.63 2.12
N GLN A 64 -8.76 4.65 2.18
CA GLN A 64 -9.14 5.45 1.01
C GLN A 64 -7.98 6.29 0.47
N ARG A 65 -7.04 6.74 1.31
CA ARG A 65 -5.83 7.45 0.89
C ARG A 65 -4.86 6.52 0.16
N LEU A 66 -4.67 5.30 0.66
CA LEU A 66 -3.89 4.27 -0.04
C LEU A 66 -4.51 3.92 -1.40
N LYS A 67 -5.84 3.85 -1.47
CA LYS A 67 -6.59 3.60 -2.72
C LYS A 67 -6.60 4.82 -3.66
N SER A 68 -6.60 6.04 -3.15
CA SER A 68 -6.53 7.25 -3.97
C SER A 68 -5.12 7.55 -4.48
N GLU A 69 -4.08 7.18 -3.75
CA GLU A 69 -2.69 7.18 -4.25
C GLU A 69 -2.52 6.19 -5.40
N GLU A 70 -3.19 5.04 -5.34
CA GLU A 70 -3.26 4.04 -6.42
C GLU A 70 -3.93 4.60 -7.69
N GLU A 71 -5.01 5.39 -7.57
CA GLU A 71 -5.68 6.04 -8.71
C GLU A 71 -4.92 7.28 -9.23
N SER A 72 -4.27 8.03 -8.33
CA SER A 72 -3.55 9.29 -8.66
C SER A 72 -2.32 9.04 -9.53
N TYR A 73 -1.51 8.01 -9.21
CA TYR A 73 -0.32 7.65 -10.00
C TYR A 73 -0.66 6.96 -11.34
N GLY A 74 -1.78 6.23 -11.41
CA GLY A 74 -2.27 5.62 -12.66
C GLY A 74 -2.91 6.64 -13.61
N GLY A 75 -3.68 7.58 -13.08
CA GLY A 75 -4.47 8.54 -13.85
C GLY A 75 -3.62 9.55 -14.62
N GLN A 76 -2.56 10.10 -14.02
CA GLN A 76 -1.75 11.13 -14.68
C GLN A 76 -0.95 10.60 -15.89
N ARG A 77 -0.37 9.39 -15.80
CA ARG A 77 0.38 8.80 -16.93
C ARG A 77 -0.56 8.29 -18.03
N ALA A 78 -1.71 7.73 -17.68
CA ALA A 78 -2.74 7.37 -18.66
C ALA A 78 -3.28 8.59 -19.41
N ARG A 79 -3.55 9.69 -18.69
CA ARG A 79 -3.92 10.99 -19.29
C ARG A 79 -2.84 11.53 -20.21
N ARG A 80 -1.56 11.46 -19.81
CA ARG A 80 -0.45 11.92 -20.66
C ARG A 80 -0.33 11.09 -21.94
N ARG A 81 -0.53 9.76 -21.87
CA ARG A 81 -0.56 8.88 -23.05
C ARG A 81 -1.77 9.15 -23.94
N PHE A 82 -2.94 9.39 -23.36
CA PHE A 82 -4.16 9.73 -24.11
C PHE A 82 -4.03 11.08 -24.82
N CYS A 83 -3.54 12.12 -24.15
CA CYS A 83 -3.28 13.43 -24.77
C CYS A 83 -2.22 13.34 -25.87
N LEU A 84 -1.18 12.52 -25.68
CA LEU A 84 -0.14 12.32 -26.69
C LEU A 84 -0.69 11.55 -27.91
N ALA A 85 -1.52 10.54 -27.70
CA ALA A 85 -2.21 9.82 -28.77
C ALA A 85 -3.18 10.74 -29.55
N LEU A 86 -3.95 11.60 -28.85
CA LEU A 86 -4.80 12.62 -29.46
C LEU A 86 -3.98 13.65 -30.26
N GLY A 87 -2.83 14.09 -29.74
CA GLY A 87 -1.93 15.00 -30.45
C GLY A 87 -1.37 14.38 -31.74
N VAL A 88 -0.96 13.10 -31.69
CA VAL A 88 -0.48 12.38 -32.88
C VAL A 88 -1.63 12.18 -33.89
N ALA A 89 -2.81 11.79 -33.43
CA ALA A 89 -3.99 11.67 -34.31
C ALA A 89 -4.33 13.01 -34.96
N PHE A 90 -4.32 14.11 -34.20
CA PHE A 90 -4.57 15.44 -34.74
C PHE A 90 -3.56 15.83 -35.82
N LEU A 91 -2.26 15.59 -35.61
CA LEU A 91 -1.24 15.85 -36.64
C LEU A 91 -1.44 14.99 -37.89
N LEU A 92 -1.77 13.71 -37.73
CA LEU A 92 -2.02 12.79 -38.84
C LEU A 92 -3.27 13.15 -39.66
N PHE A 93 -4.27 13.80 -39.08
CA PHE A 93 -5.49 14.19 -39.80
C PHE A 93 -5.49 15.66 -40.27
N ALA A 94 -4.97 16.59 -39.46
CA ALA A 94 -4.99 18.02 -39.76
C ALA A 94 -4.01 18.41 -40.88
N ILE A 95 -2.82 17.79 -40.92
CA ILE A 95 -1.82 18.13 -41.94
C ILE A 95 -2.27 17.68 -43.35
N PRO A 96 -2.78 16.45 -43.56
CA PRO A 96 -3.29 16.03 -44.86
C PRO A 96 -4.53 16.81 -45.30
N THR A 97 -5.43 17.15 -44.37
CA THR A 97 -6.62 17.93 -44.72
C THR A 97 -6.28 19.37 -45.10
N ALA A 98 -5.36 20.02 -44.37
CA ALA A 98 -4.89 21.36 -44.73
C ALA A 98 -4.18 21.36 -46.10
N THR A 99 -3.36 20.36 -46.39
CA THR A 99 -2.70 20.24 -47.71
C THR A 99 -3.69 19.98 -48.84
N ILE A 100 -4.70 19.13 -48.65
CA ILE A 100 -5.79 18.91 -49.63
C ILE A 100 -6.60 20.19 -49.88
N ILE A 101 -6.93 20.94 -48.83
CA ILE A 101 -7.66 22.22 -48.97
C ILE A 101 -6.82 23.22 -49.77
N THR A 102 -5.53 23.31 -49.46
CA THR A 102 -4.61 24.22 -50.15
C THR A 102 -4.45 23.85 -51.63
N LEU A 103 -4.40 22.55 -51.92
CA LEU A 103 -4.35 22.02 -53.29
C LEU A 103 -5.63 22.32 -54.08
N LYS A 104 -6.81 22.17 -53.43
CA LYS A 104 -8.09 22.54 -54.05
C LYS A 104 -8.17 24.03 -54.36
N LEU A 105 -7.72 24.89 -53.46
CA LEU A 105 -7.72 26.35 -53.67
C LEU A 105 -6.78 26.76 -54.81
N THR A 106 -5.62 26.12 -54.94
CA THR A 106 -4.67 26.38 -56.04
C THR A 106 -5.13 25.80 -57.38
N LEU A 107 -5.87 24.69 -57.39
CA LEU A 107 -6.48 24.16 -58.61
C LEU A 107 -7.68 25.00 -59.06
N SER A 108 -8.50 25.47 -58.11
CA SER A 108 -9.67 26.30 -58.40
C SER A 108 -9.31 27.71 -58.90
N SER A 109 -8.12 28.23 -58.55
CA SER A 109 -7.64 29.51 -59.10
C SER A 109 -7.07 29.38 -60.52
N ARG A 110 -6.76 28.16 -60.98
CA ARG A 110 -6.30 27.89 -62.35
C ARG A 110 -7.42 27.65 -63.36
N SER A 111 -8.65 27.39 -62.93
CA SER A 111 -9.80 27.19 -63.83
C SER A 111 -10.57 28.48 -64.18
N ALA A 112 -10.11 29.66 -63.72
CA ALA A 112 -10.80 30.93 -63.93
C ALA A 112 -10.25 31.74 -65.13
N THR A 113 -9.81 31.06 -66.20
CA THR A 113 -9.40 31.75 -67.43
C THR A 113 -9.77 30.94 -68.67
N GLU A 114 -11.07 30.78 -68.91
CA GLU A 114 -11.59 30.53 -70.25
C GLU A 114 -12.71 31.53 -70.56
N PRO A 115 -12.70 32.18 -71.74
CA PRO A 115 -13.75 33.09 -72.16
C PRO A 115 -14.86 32.30 -72.85
N SER A 116 -16.04 32.20 -72.24
CA SER A 116 -17.21 31.62 -72.88
C SER A 116 -18.14 32.72 -73.40
N GLU A 117 -18.35 32.68 -74.72
CA GLU A 117 -19.26 33.47 -75.51
C GLU A 117 -20.71 33.44 -75.03
N SER A 118 -21.38 34.55 -75.30
CA SER A 118 -22.81 34.82 -75.15
C SER A 118 -23.70 33.91 -75.97
N THR A 119 -24.80 33.39 -75.41
CA THR A 119 -26.10 33.34 -76.10
C THR A 119 -27.28 33.30 -75.13
N THR A 120 -28.17 34.27 -75.31
CA THR A 120 -29.59 34.40 -74.92
C THR A 120 -30.39 33.13 -75.32
N THR A 121 -31.46 32.66 -74.65
CA THR A 121 -32.82 33.23 -74.63
C THR A 121 -33.80 32.29 -73.88
N SER A 122 -34.66 32.86 -73.03
CA SER A 122 -36.11 32.60 -72.79
C SER A 122 -36.70 31.19 -72.57
N GLY A 123 -37.48 31.03 -71.48
CA GLY A 123 -38.59 30.07 -71.41
C GLY A 123 -39.06 29.64 -70.00
N SER A 124 -39.94 30.43 -69.36
CA SER A 124 -40.80 30.10 -68.19
C SER A 124 -41.83 28.96 -68.50
N PRO A 125 -42.68 28.42 -67.57
CA PRO A 125 -42.99 28.80 -66.17
C PRO A 125 -43.23 27.65 -65.11
N GLN A 126 -43.15 28.03 -63.81
CA GLN A 126 -43.99 27.75 -62.58
C GLN A 126 -45.04 26.59 -62.49
N PRO A 127 -45.72 26.36 -61.32
CA PRO A 127 -45.37 26.32 -59.88
C PRO A 127 -45.99 25.06 -59.16
N THR A 128 -45.80 24.75 -57.87
CA THR A 128 -46.59 25.14 -56.67
C THR A 128 -45.86 24.63 -55.41
N SER A 129 -45.56 25.45 -54.40
CA SER A 129 -46.44 25.85 -53.26
C SER A 129 -46.66 24.67 -52.27
N ASP A 130 -46.56 24.77 -50.93
CA ASP A 130 -46.56 25.91 -50.03
C ASP A 130 -45.84 25.65 -48.69
N HIS A 131 -45.38 26.78 -48.15
CA HIS A 131 -44.89 27.16 -46.82
C HIS A 131 -45.97 26.99 -45.70
N PRO A 132 -45.79 27.35 -44.38
CA PRO A 132 -44.96 28.46 -43.89
C PRO A 132 -44.33 28.43 -42.45
N ASN A 133 -43.27 29.24 -42.35
CA ASN A 133 -42.97 30.28 -41.33
C ASN A 133 -42.69 29.94 -39.85
N HIS A 134 -41.54 30.41 -39.34
CA HIS A 134 -41.38 31.80 -38.88
C HIS A 134 -39.88 32.18 -38.72
N THR A 135 -39.61 33.46 -38.88
CA THR A 135 -38.32 34.14 -39.14
C THR A 135 -38.15 35.31 -38.12
N PRO A 136 -37.22 36.28 -38.26
CA PRO A 136 -35.89 36.49 -37.64
C PRO A 136 -35.94 37.81 -36.80
N PRO A 137 -35.01 38.83 -36.78
CA PRO A 137 -33.65 39.01 -37.35
C PRO A 137 -32.58 39.83 -36.56
N TRP A 138 -31.33 39.81 -37.09
CA TRP A 138 -30.29 40.87 -37.34
C TRP A 138 -30.05 42.02 -36.31
N ARG A 139 -28.87 42.65 -36.09
CA ARG A 139 -27.81 43.14 -37.01
C ARG A 139 -26.65 43.84 -36.23
N GLU A 140 -25.46 43.88 -36.86
CA GLU A 140 -24.42 44.96 -36.91
C GLU A 140 -23.62 45.47 -35.69
N TYR A 141 -22.28 45.46 -35.83
CA TYR A 141 -21.32 46.34 -35.13
C TYR A 141 -20.41 47.04 -36.17
N PRO A 142 -20.05 48.32 -35.99
CA PRO A 142 -19.06 49.00 -36.81
C PRO A 142 -17.69 49.10 -36.11
N GLY A 143 -16.63 49.29 -36.90
CA GLY A 143 -15.29 49.64 -36.43
C GLY A 143 -14.92 51.12 -36.67
N LYS A 144 -13.80 51.57 -36.08
CA LYS A 144 -12.79 52.51 -36.64
C LYS A 144 -11.80 52.99 -35.57
N GLY A 145 -10.50 52.81 -35.85
CA GLY A 145 -9.55 53.92 -36.04
C GLY A 145 -8.73 54.46 -34.84
N PRO A 146 -7.57 55.12 -35.11
CA PRO A 146 -6.31 54.94 -34.36
C PRO A 146 -5.70 56.25 -33.79
N ASP A 147 -4.60 56.16 -33.03
CA ASP A 147 -3.31 56.88 -33.23
C ASP A 147 -2.40 56.99 -31.98
N ASP A 148 -1.11 57.11 -32.29
CA ASP A 148 0.13 57.24 -31.51
C ASP A 148 0.19 58.29 -30.38
N HIS A 149 1.05 58.06 -29.35
CA HIS A 149 2.31 58.82 -29.14
C HIS A 149 3.03 58.54 -27.79
N ARG A 150 4.35 58.29 -27.93
CA ARG A 150 5.53 58.69 -27.13
C ARG A 150 5.37 59.32 -25.73
N GLY A 151 6.27 58.92 -24.81
CA GLY A 151 6.80 59.80 -23.75
C GLY A 151 7.55 59.04 -22.66
N GLY A 152 8.87 59.24 -22.56
CA GLY A 152 9.74 58.66 -21.52
C GLY A 152 9.76 59.45 -20.20
N PRO A 153 10.94 59.57 -19.54
CA PRO A 153 11.20 59.00 -18.22
C PRO A 153 11.41 60.05 -17.10
N ASP A 154 11.79 59.56 -15.90
CA ASP A 154 12.65 60.20 -14.89
C ASP A 154 12.12 60.42 -13.44
N HIS A 155 12.94 59.89 -12.52
CA HIS A 155 13.41 60.48 -11.23
C HIS A 155 12.60 60.30 -9.90
N TRP A 156 13.19 59.47 -8.99
CA TRP A 156 13.61 59.67 -7.57
C TRP A 156 13.04 60.82 -6.71
N PRO A 157 13.17 60.87 -5.35
CA PRO A 157 13.35 59.90 -4.23
C PRO A 157 12.39 60.30 -3.04
N PRO A 158 12.72 60.30 -1.71
CA PRO A 158 13.51 59.45 -0.78
C PRO A 158 12.66 58.93 0.43
N PRO A 159 13.25 58.24 1.44
CA PRO A 159 12.51 57.66 2.57
C PRO A 159 12.33 58.65 3.73
N ARG A 160 11.24 58.50 4.50
CA ARG A 160 11.06 59.14 5.81
C ARG A 160 10.54 58.17 6.86
N GLY A 161 11.43 57.86 7.80
CA GLY A 161 11.27 58.08 9.23
C GLY A 161 9.96 57.68 9.90
N GLY A 162 10.05 56.59 10.67
CA GLY A 162 9.76 56.52 12.11
C GLY A 162 8.60 57.33 12.68
N GLY A 163 7.68 56.62 13.34
CA GLY A 163 6.74 57.21 14.28
C GLY A 163 5.82 56.14 14.85
N GLY A 164 6.11 55.72 16.08
CA GLY A 164 5.24 54.84 16.86
C GLY A 164 3.84 55.43 17.01
N GLY A 165 2.85 54.54 16.98
CA GLY A 165 1.45 54.91 17.05
C GLY A 165 0.60 53.67 17.27
N GLU A 166 0.60 53.22 18.51
CA GLU A 166 -0.30 52.21 19.05
C GLU A 166 -1.76 52.63 18.78
N ARG A 167 -2.42 51.96 17.83
CA ARG A 167 -3.87 52.01 17.63
C ARG A 167 -4.38 50.65 17.17
N ARG A 168 -5.10 49.97 18.07
CA ARG A 168 -6.12 48.99 17.67
C ARG A 168 -7.23 49.74 16.93
N PRO A 169 -7.73 49.16 15.83
CA PRO A 169 -9.16 48.89 15.79
C PRO A 169 -9.45 47.48 15.25
N GLY A 170 -10.53 46.90 15.77
CA GLY A 170 -11.02 45.58 15.37
C GLY A 170 -11.81 45.57 14.06
N GLY A 171 -12.25 44.35 13.73
CA GLY A 171 -13.40 44.07 12.87
C GLY A 171 -13.17 44.24 11.37
N ASP A 172 -12.88 43.14 10.67
CA ASP A 172 -13.86 42.49 9.79
C ASP A 172 -13.29 41.19 9.23
N ARG A 173 -13.95 40.07 9.54
CA ARG A 173 -13.66 38.77 8.94
C ARG A 173 -14.39 38.72 7.59
N GLY A 174 -13.65 38.95 6.51
CA GLY A 174 -14.09 38.60 5.17
C GLY A 174 -14.16 37.08 5.01
N GLU A 175 -15.34 36.56 4.70
CA GLU A 175 -15.51 35.19 4.20
C GLU A 175 -14.80 35.06 2.84
N PRO A 176 -13.94 34.05 2.63
CA PRO A 176 -13.40 33.80 1.32
C PRO A 176 -14.43 33.09 0.42
N HIS A 177 -14.56 33.63 -0.78
CA HIS A 177 -15.40 33.21 -1.88
C HIS A 177 -15.32 31.70 -2.18
N ARG A 178 -16.48 31.03 -2.20
CA ARG A 178 -16.67 29.71 -2.82
C ARG A 178 -16.52 29.82 -4.33
N PHE A 179 -15.53 29.13 -4.89
CA PHE A 179 -15.50 28.79 -6.31
C PHE A 179 -16.38 27.55 -6.59
N PRO A 180 -16.96 27.45 -7.80
CA PRO A 180 -17.96 26.45 -8.13
C PRO A 180 -17.34 25.05 -8.25
N GLU A 181 -17.98 24.08 -7.61
CA GLU A 181 -17.69 22.64 -7.74
C GLU A 181 -17.86 22.23 -9.21
N GLY A 182 -16.74 21.95 -9.88
CA GLY A 182 -16.73 21.36 -11.20
C GLY A 182 -17.14 19.89 -11.14
N GLU A 183 -18.06 19.50 -12.02
CA GLU A 183 -18.64 18.17 -12.19
C GLU A 183 -17.57 17.06 -12.17
N GLY A 184 -17.53 16.32 -11.05
CA GLY A 184 -16.67 15.16 -10.88
C GLY A 184 -17.17 13.96 -11.68
N HIS A 185 -16.32 13.44 -12.57
CA HIS A 185 -16.56 12.15 -13.22
C HIS A 185 -16.69 11.04 -12.16
N GLY A 186 -17.80 10.29 -12.25
CA GLY A 186 -18.28 9.38 -11.22
C GLY A 186 -17.26 8.35 -10.73
N ARG A 187 -17.31 8.12 -9.40
CA ARG A 187 -16.80 6.93 -8.74
C ARG A 187 -17.16 5.67 -9.55
N PRO A 188 -16.34 4.60 -9.51
CA PRO A 188 -16.87 3.27 -9.77
C PRO A 188 -17.95 3.02 -8.70
N GLU A 189 -19.21 3.24 -9.06
CA GLU A 189 -20.33 2.76 -8.27
C GLU A 189 -20.21 1.25 -8.27
N PHE A 190 -19.87 0.68 -7.11
CA PHE A 190 -20.13 -0.73 -6.89
C PHE A 190 -21.62 -0.95 -7.13
N PRO A 191 -22.02 -1.96 -7.92
CA PRO A 191 -23.42 -2.25 -8.12
C PRO A 191 -24.08 -2.35 -6.74
N PRO A 192 -25.25 -1.73 -6.54
CA PRO A 192 -25.94 -1.80 -5.25
C PRO A 192 -26.10 -3.28 -4.87
N PRO A 193 -25.94 -3.62 -3.57
CA PRO A 193 -26.03 -5.00 -3.11
C PRO A 193 -27.35 -5.60 -3.58
N ASP A 194 -27.30 -6.85 -4.07
CA ASP A 194 -28.48 -7.58 -4.48
C ASP A 194 -29.44 -7.65 -3.28
N PRO A 195 -30.58 -6.95 -3.32
CA PRO A 195 -31.48 -6.88 -2.18
C PRO A 195 -32.10 -8.24 -1.83
N GLU A 196 -31.97 -9.24 -2.70
CA GLU A 196 -32.46 -10.60 -2.48
C GLU A 196 -31.42 -11.54 -1.83
N ALA A 197 -30.15 -11.13 -1.74
CA ALA A 197 -29.12 -11.94 -1.11
C ALA A 197 -29.26 -11.91 0.42
N GLN A 198 -30.09 -12.81 0.97
CA GLN A 198 -30.21 -12.97 2.42
C GLN A 198 -28.90 -13.56 3.00
N PRO A 199 -28.40 -13.02 4.13
CA PRO A 199 -27.25 -13.59 4.82
C PRO A 199 -27.59 -15.00 5.32
N ILE A 200 -26.65 -15.94 5.20
CA ILE A 200 -26.78 -17.25 5.83
C ILE A 200 -26.35 -17.07 7.27
N CYS A 201 -27.27 -17.24 8.21
CA CYS A 201 -26.94 -17.22 9.63
C CYS A 201 -27.05 -18.62 10.20
N ALA A 202 -26.11 -18.96 11.08
CA ALA A 202 -26.05 -20.26 11.70
C ALA A 202 -26.48 -20.14 13.17
N ASP A 203 -27.30 -21.08 13.62
CA ASP A 203 -27.71 -21.19 15.00
C ASP A 203 -26.58 -21.77 15.86
N TRP A 204 -26.57 -21.37 17.14
CA TRP A 204 -25.63 -21.91 18.11
C TRP A 204 -26.01 -23.34 18.50
N THR A 205 -25.08 -24.28 18.36
CA THR A 205 -25.22 -25.62 18.93
C THR A 205 -24.46 -25.69 20.26
N SER A 206 -25.15 -26.07 21.34
CA SER A 206 -24.54 -26.23 22.65
C SER A 206 -23.80 -27.57 22.69
N THR A 207 -22.52 -27.54 23.05
CA THR A 207 -21.71 -28.72 23.29
C THR A 207 -20.98 -28.58 24.62
N GLU A 208 -20.79 -29.67 25.34
CA GLU A 208 -19.97 -29.67 26.55
C GLU A 208 -18.54 -30.06 26.16
N ILE A 209 -17.59 -29.14 26.34
CA ILE A 209 -16.17 -29.45 26.19
C ILE A 209 -15.65 -29.83 27.57
N SER A 210 -15.11 -31.06 27.68
CA SER A 210 -14.49 -31.54 28.91
C SER A 210 -13.03 -31.09 28.94
N ASP A 211 -12.70 -30.16 29.83
CA ASP A 211 -11.31 -29.73 30.08
C ASP A 211 -10.84 -30.24 31.45
N GLY A 212 -10.58 -31.56 31.52
CA GLY A 212 -9.91 -32.22 32.64
C GLY A 212 -10.70 -32.38 33.95
N GLU A 213 -11.51 -31.40 34.35
CA GLU A 213 -12.27 -31.43 35.62
C GLU A 213 -13.61 -30.66 35.57
N GLN A 214 -13.80 -29.76 34.59
CA GLN A 214 -15.02 -28.96 34.48
C GLN A 214 -15.52 -28.96 33.03
N ALA A 215 -16.80 -29.32 32.85
CA ALA A 215 -17.47 -29.17 31.57
C ALA A 215 -17.79 -27.70 31.35
N ILE A 216 -17.12 -27.06 30.39
CA ILE A 216 -17.42 -25.68 30.01
C ILE A 216 -18.38 -25.74 28.83
N PRO A 217 -19.56 -25.09 28.91
CA PRO A 217 -20.45 -25.02 27.76
C PRO A 217 -19.76 -24.22 26.65
N ALA A 218 -19.55 -24.87 25.52
CA ALA A 218 -19.01 -24.27 24.32
C ALA A 218 -20.09 -24.30 23.25
N PHE A 219 -20.24 -23.16 22.57
CA PHE A 219 -21.24 -23.02 21.54
C PHE A 219 -20.55 -23.02 20.20
N ILE A 220 -20.92 -23.99 19.37
CA ILE A 220 -20.27 -24.25 18.10
C ILE A 220 -21.23 -23.85 16.98
N SER A 221 -20.66 -23.20 15.97
CA SER A 221 -21.30 -22.96 14.70
C SER A 221 -20.34 -23.32 13.57
N THR A 222 -20.83 -24.02 12.54
CA THR A 222 -20.02 -24.41 11.37
C THR A 222 -20.81 -24.21 10.10
N PHE A 223 -20.22 -23.56 9.10
CA PHE A 223 -20.86 -23.39 7.80
C PHE A 223 -19.84 -23.44 6.66
N PRO A 224 -20.25 -23.98 5.49
CA PRO A 224 -19.43 -23.98 4.29
C PRO A 224 -19.47 -22.61 3.62
N LEU A 225 -18.32 -22.20 3.06
CA LEU A 225 -18.18 -21.01 2.22
C LEU A 225 -17.70 -21.39 0.84
N SER A 226 -18.22 -20.72 -0.18
CA SER A 226 -17.69 -20.79 -1.54
C SER A 226 -16.93 -19.51 -1.83
N TYR A 227 -15.64 -19.61 -2.15
CA TYR A 227 -14.76 -18.47 -2.41
C TYR A 227 -14.12 -18.48 -3.80
N PHE A 228 -14.70 -19.16 -4.79
CA PHE A 228 -14.09 -19.27 -6.13
C PHE A 228 -13.67 -17.94 -6.78
N SER A 229 -14.41 -16.85 -6.57
CA SER A 229 -14.15 -15.58 -7.23
C SER A 229 -14.18 -14.36 -6.32
N LYS A 230 -14.49 -14.53 -5.04
CA LYS A 230 -14.70 -13.41 -4.11
C LYS A 230 -13.80 -13.54 -2.88
N PRO A 231 -13.16 -12.46 -2.43
CA PRO A 231 -12.41 -12.47 -1.19
C PRO A 231 -13.32 -12.82 -0.01
N ILE A 232 -12.76 -13.52 0.97
CA ILE A 232 -13.43 -13.81 2.23
C ILE A 232 -13.27 -12.57 3.11
N PHE A 233 -14.37 -12.09 3.67
CA PHE A 233 -14.34 -10.99 4.64
C PHE A 233 -14.74 -11.53 6.00
N MET A 234 -14.03 -11.10 7.03
CA MET A 234 -14.28 -11.49 8.41
C MET A 234 -14.33 -10.25 9.27
N ARG A 235 -15.54 -9.86 9.69
CA ARG A 235 -15.74 -8.69 10.53
C ARG A 235 -16.46 -9.07 11.83
N SER A 236 -16.10 -8.36 12.90
CA SER A 236 -16.85 -8.39 14.16
C SER A 236 -17.41 -7.01 14.45
N SER A 237 -18.73 -6.91 14.59
CA SER A 237 -19.42 -5.70 15.04
C SER A 237 -19.52 -5.62 16.57
N LEU A 238 -19.03 -6.62 17.29
CA LEU A 238 -19.14 -6.73 18.74
C LEU A 238 -18.00 -5.98 19.43
N SER A 239 -18.31 -4.83 20.04
CA SER A 239 -17.34 -4.02 20.79
C SER A 239 -16.71 -4.74 21.99
N LYS A 240 -17.41 -5.75 22.53
CA LYS A 240 -16.96 -6.59 23.65
C LYS A 240 -16.59 -8.01 23.23
N ALA A 241 -16.30 -8.25 21.96
CA ALA A 241 -15.71 -9.52 21.52
C ALA A 241 -14.19 -9.44 21.56
N LYS A 242 -13.55 -10.54 21.98
CA LYS A 242 -12.13 -10.80 21.84
C LYS A 242 -11.91 -12.26 21.48
N GLY A 243 -10.69 -12.63 21.10
CA GLY A 243 -10.31 -14.04 21.02
C GLY A 243 -9.26 -14.28 19.96
N HIS A 244 -9.46 -15.31 19.14
CA HIS A 244 -8.44 -15.75 18.20
C HIS A 244 -9.04 -16.19 16.86
N LEU A 245 -8.45 -15.72 15.75
CA LEU A 245 -8.69 -16.22 14.41
C LEU A 245 -7.52 -17.11 14.01
N ARG A 246 -7.79 -18.38 13.73
CA ARG A 246 -6.84 -19.30 13.12
C ARG A 246 -7.23 -19.55 11.66
N VAL A 247 -6.30 -19.37 10.75
CA VAL A 247 -6.47 -19.71 9.33
C VAL A 247 -5.60 -20.92 9.01
N SER A 248 -6.23 -22.02 8.63
CA SER A 248 -5.58 -23.29 8.31
C SER A 248 -5.89 -23.77 6.89
N PHE A 249 -5.03 -24.62 6.35
CA PHE A 249 -5.17 -25.22 5.02
C PHE A 249 -5.31 -26.72 5.16
N VAL A 250 -6.39 -27.30 4.61
CA VAL A 250 -6.73 -28.71 4.77
C VAL A 250 -7.01 -29.38 3.42
N ASP A 251 -6.56 -30.64 3.29
CA ASP A 251 -6.71 -31.43 2.06
C ASP A 251 -8.13 -31.97 1.85
N GLN A 252 -8.94 -32.01 2.91
CA GLN A 252 -10.27 -32.62 2.93
C GLN A 252 -11.36 -31.74 2.32
N LEU A 253 -11.09 -30.45 2.08
CA LEU A 253 -12.06 -29.52 1.50
C LEU A 253 -11.95 -29.53 -0.03
N GLU A 254 -13.10 -29.56 -0.70
CA GLU A 254 -13.14 -29.46 -2.16
C GLU A 254 -12.60 -28.11 -2.64
N LEU A 255 -12.19 -28.07 -3.91
CA LEU A 255 -11.70 -26.85 -4.56
C LEU A 255 -12.71 -25.70 -4.36
N GLY A 256 -12.22 -24.53 -3.93
CA GLY A 256 -13.04 -23.33 -3.73
C GLY A 256 -14.01 -23.38 -2.54
N GLN A 257 -13.95 -24.42 -1.70
CA GLN A 257 -14.69 -24.50 -0.44
C GLN A 257 -13.83 -24.11 0.74
N ALA A 258 -14.40 -23.30 1.65
CA ALA A 258 -13.88 -23.11 3.00
C ALA A 258 -14.88 -23.61 4.02
N SER A 259 -14.41 -23.87 5.23
CA SER A 259 -15.23 -24.07 6.40
C SER A 259 -14.86 -23.03 7.44
N VAL A 260 -15.85 -22.43 8.09
CA VAL A 260 -15.63 -21.59 9.27
C VAL A 260 -16.25 -22.29 10.45
N HIS A 261 -15.47 -22.47 11.50
CA HIS A 261 -15.89 -23.00 12.77
C HIS A 261 -15.72 -21.92 13.84
N VAL A 262 -16.80 -21.56 14.53
CA VAL A 262 -16.77 -20.55 15.58
C VAL A 262 -17.15 -21.20 16.90
N THR A 263 -16.27 -21.07 17.88
CA THR A 263 -16.49 -21.49 19.26
C THR A 263 -16.60 -20.27 20.14
N ALA A 264 -17.70 -20.15 20.90
CA ALA A 264 -17.86 -19.11 21.89
C ALA A 264 -17.75 -19.69 23.31
N SER A 265 -16.99 -18.99 24.16
CA SER A 265 -16.81 -19.33 25.58
C SER A 265 -17.14 -18.14 26.49
N LYS A 266 -17.34 -18.43 27.78
CA LYS A 266 -17.64 -17.42 28.83
C LYS A 266 -18.91 -16.59 28.58
N LEU A 267 -19.88 -17.16 27.86
CA LEU A 267 -21.18 -16.55 27.61
C LEU A 267 -22.30 -17.36 28.23
N SER A 268 -23.31 -16.65 28.76
CA SER A 268 -24.58 -17.25 29.13
C SER A 268 -25.44 -17.56 27.90
N GLN A 269 -26.39 -18.50 28.01
CA GLN A 269 -27.38 -18.77 26.95
C GLN A 269 -28.18 -17.52 26.56
N GLU A 270 -28.41 -16.60 27.50
CA GLU A 270 -29.11 -15.33 27.23
C GLU A 270 -28.25 -14.36 26.42
N GLU A 271 -26.94 -14.31 26.66
CA GLU A 271 -26.00 -13.49 25.87
C GLU A 271 -25.82 -14.04 24.45
N LEU A 272 -25.81 -15.36 24.27
CA LEU A 272 -25.70 -15.98 22.95
C LEU A 272 -26.90 -15.68 22.06
N LYS A 273 -28.10 -15.57 22.64
CA LYS A 273 -29.29 -15.12 21.90
C LYS A 273 -29.15 -13.68 21.36
N LYS A 274 -28.22 -12.89 21.91
CA LYS A 274 -27.91 -11.52 21.46
C LYS A 274 -26.79 -11.48 20.42
N ILE A 275 -26.18 -12.62 20.09
CA ILE A 275 -25.09 -12.72 19.13
C ILE A 275 -25.56 -13.57 17.96
N ARG A 276 -25.39 -13.04 16.75
CA ARG A 276 -25.66 -13.79 15.54
C ARG A 276 -24.36 -14.03 14.79
N ILE A 277 -24.16 -15.26 14.34
CA ILE A 277 -23.11 -15.58 13.38
C ILE A 277 -23.74 -15.64 12.01
N CYS A 278 -23.33 -14.75 11.12
CA CYS A 278 -23.81 -14.72 9.76
C CYS A 278 -22.64 -14.75 8.79
N VAL A 279 -22.96 -15.14 7.56
CA VAL A 279 -22.13 -14.89 6.41
C VAL A 279 -23.01 -14.29 5.35
N ASP A 280 -22.69 -13.04 5.02
CA ASP A 280 -23.32 -12.38 3.92
C ASP A 280 -22.85 -12.99 2.59
N ARG A 281 -23.80 -13.29 1.70
CA ARG A 281 -23.56 -13.70 0.31
C ARG A 281 -23.37 -12.48 -0.61
N GLY A 282 -23.76 -11.30 -0.13
CA GLY A 282 -23.60 -10.00 -0.76
C GLY A 282 -22.14 -9.56 -0.86
N PHE A 283 -21.86 -8.73 -1.87
CA PHE A 283 -20.51 -8.34 -2.31
C PHE A 283 -19.69 -7.48 -1.32
N ASP A 284 -20.23 -7.10 -0.16
CA ASP A 284 -19.65 -6.06 0.72
C ASP A 284 -19.08 -6.57 2.04
N GLY A 285 -18.93 -7.88 2.17
CA GLY A 285 -18.18 -8.50 3.24
C GLY A 285 -19.05 -9.17 4.30
N SER A 286 -18.67 -10.40 4.64
CA SER A 286 -19.33 -11.20 5.63
C SER A 286 -18.97 -10.69 7.04
N SER A 287 -19.96 -10.17 7.76
CA SER A 287 -19.84 -9.98 9.20
C SER A 287 -20.04 -11.33 9.89
N ILE A 288 -18.99 -11.86 10.51
CA ILE A 288 -19.04 -13.17 11.17
C ILE A 288 -19.68 -13.04 12.54
N LEU A 289 -19.54 -11.90 13.20
CA LEU A 289 -20.09 -11.67 14.53
C LEU A 289 -20.90 -10.39 14.55
N ASP A 290 -22.22 -10.54 14.50
CA ASP A 290 -23.17 -9.43 14.58
C ASP A 290 -23.84 -9.35 15.96
N SER A 291 -23.97 -8.12 16.44
CA SER A 291 -24.68 -7.80 17.67
C SER A 291 -26.16 -7.58 17.41
N LEU A 292 -27.02 -8.33 18.10
CA LEU A 292 -28.46 -8.02 18.21
C LEU A 292 -28.78 -7.21 19.48
N GLY A 293 -27.80 -7.00 20.36
CA GLY A 293 -27.97 -6.26 21.60
C GLY A 293 -26.67 -6.16 22.40
N ASN A 294 -26.66 -5.29 23.41
CA ASN A 294 -25.45 -5.06 24.20
C ASN A 294 -25.07 -6.28 25.04
N LEU A 295 -23.81 -6.69 24.94
CA LEU A 295 -23.21 -7.70 25.82
C LEU A 295 -22.89 -7.10 27.18
N THR A 296 -23.24 -7.83 28.24
CA THR A 296 -22.89 -7.47 29.61
C THR A 296 -21.40 -7.75 29.85
N ASN A 297 -20.95 -8.95 29.48
CA ASN A 297 -19.58 -9.40 29.65
C ASN A 297 -18.77 -9.32 28.35
N THR A 298 -17.45 -9.49 28.48
CA THR A 298 -16.57 -9.68 27.32
C THR A 298 -16.72 -11.11 26.84
N ALA A 299 -17.13 -11.28 25.59
CA ALA A 299 -17.27 -12.58 24.93
C ALA A 299 -15.93 -12.99 24.32
N GLU A 300 -15.58 -14.27 24.49
CA GLU A 300 -14.36 -14.86 23.96
C GLU A 300 -14.70 -15.86 22.85
N PHE A 301 -14.08 -15.66 21.68
CA PHE A 301 -14.39 -16.42 20.47
C PHE A 301 -13.12 -17.00 19.85
N ASP A 302 -13.18 -18.28 19.51
CA ASP A 302 -12.18 -18.93 18.68
C ASP A 302 -12.79 -19.19 17.30
N ILE A 303 -12.25 -18.54 16.29
CA ILE A 303 -12.68 -18.65 14.90
C ILE A 303 -11.62 -19.45 14.15
N ALA A 304 -11.97 -20.64 13.65
CA ALA A 304 -11.13 -21.43 12.78
C ALA A 304 -11.66 -21.36 11.34
N LEU A 305 -10.90 -20.70 10.46
CA LEU A 305 -11.11 -20.69 9.02
C LEU A 305 -10.26 -21.77 8.38
N SER A 306 -10.88 -22.81 7.86
CA SER A 306 -10.22 -23.87 7.10
C SER A 306 -10.41 -23.64 5.60
N LEU A 307 -9.32 -23.52 4.86
CA LEU A 307 -9.28 -23.32 3.41
C LEU A 307 -8.80 -24.60 2.73
N SER A 308 -9.22 -24.84 1.49
CA SER A 308 -8.69 -25.97 0.70
C SER A 308 -7.23 -25.71 0.33
N SER A 309 -6.34 -26.64 0.69
CA SER A 309 -4.93 -26.66 0.27
C SER A 309 -4.76 -26.97 -1.23
N GLN A 310 -5.78 -27.55 -1.86
CA GLN A 310 -5.77 -27.91 -3.27
C GLN A 310 -5.96 -26.69 -4.19
N GLN A 311 -6.40 -25.55 -3.65
CA GLN A 311 -6.64 -24.33 -4.39
C GLN A 311 -5.37 -23.47 -4.47
N PRO A 312 -4.67 -23.42 -5.62
CA PRO A 312 -3.39 -22.71 -5.71
C PRO A 312 -3.54 -21.19 -5.62
N ILE A 313 -4.70 -20.64 -5.98
CA ILE A 313 -4.95 -19.19 -5.99
C ILE A 313 -6.24 -18.89 -5.24
N LEU A 314 -6.12 -18.12 -4.17
CA LEU A 314 -7.22 -17.66 -3.34
C LEU A 314 -7.53 -16.21 -3.71
N PRO A 315 -8.80 -15.81 -3.87
CA PRO A 315 -9.14 -14.44 -4.28
C PRO A 315 -8.71 -13.39 -3.25
N GLY A 316 -8.77 -13.70 -1.97
CA GLY A 316 -8.25 -12.86 -0.91
C GLY A 316 -8.92 -13.08 0.44
N LEU A 317 -8.36 -12.45 1.46
CA LEU A 317 -8.86 -12.45 2.83
C LEU A 317 -8.79 -11.05 3.42
N VAL A 318 -9.90 -10.58 3.96
CA VAL A 318 -10.00 -9.29 4.64
C VAL A 318 -10.50 -9.53 6.04
N THR A 319 -9.80 -9.02 7.06
CA THR A 319 -10.22 -9.14 8.46
C THR A 319 -10.32 -7.77 9.13
N GLU A 320 -11.38 -7.60 9.91
CA GLU A 320 -11.62 -6.44 10.78
C GLU A 320 -12.07 -6.97 12.14
N LEU A 321 -11.09 -7.44 12.92
CA LEU A 321 -11.28 -8.12 14.19
C LEU A 321 -10.37 -7.49 15.25
N PRO A 322 -10.72 -6.29 15.77
CA PRO A 322 -9.79 -5.46 16.55
C PRO A 322 -9.18 -6.17 17.75
N ARG A 323 -9.94 -6.98 18.49
CA ARG A 323 -9.48 -7.61 19.73
C ARG A 323 -9.16 -9.09 19.57
N PHE A 324 -8.86 -9.51 18.35
CA PHE A 324 -8.53 -10.88 18.02
C PHE A 324 -7.05 -10.99 17.71
N ALA A 325 -6.41 -12.01 18.27
CA ALA A 325 -5.13 -12.47 17.75
C ALA A 325 -5.38 -13.26 16.47
N HIS A 326 -4.48 -13.16 15.49
CA HIS A 326 -4.54 -13.90 14.25
C HIS A 326 -3.34 -14.85 14.15
N SER A 327 -3.59 -16.11 13.78
CA SER A 327 -2.55 -17.04 13.36
C SER A 327 -2.86 -17.62 12.00
N PHE A 328 -1.83 -17.65 11.16
CA PHE A 328 -1.89 -18.22 9.82
C PHE A 328 -0.94 -19.40 9.75
N ASP A 329 -1.50 -20.60 9.56
CA ASP A 329 -0.71 -21.81 9.30
C ASP A 329 -0.01 -21.70 7.92
N ASP A 330 0.93 -22.60 7.65
CA ASP A 330 1.62 -22.65 6.35
C ASP A 330 0.61 -22.85 5.19
N SER A 331 0.54 -21.85 4.31
CA SER A 331 -0.29 -21.87 3.11
C SER A 331 0.18 -22.85 2.03
N GLY A 332 1.40 -23.38 2.16
CA GLY A 332 1.95 -24.39 1.27
C GLY A 332 2.06 -23.87 -0.17
N VAL A 333 1.21 -24.40 -1.05
CA VAL A 333 1.14 -23.97 -2.46
C VAL A 333 0.07 -22.91 -2.73
N SER A 334 -0.81 -22.67 -1.76
CA SER A 334 -1.92 -21.74 -1.90
C SER A 334 -1.45 -20.30 -1.75
N ARG A 335 -1.87 -19.44 -2.67
CA ARG A 335 -1.48 -18.02 -2.69
C ARG A 335 -2.69 -17.11 -2.74
N PHE A 336 -2.78 -16.15 -1.84
CA PHE A 336 -3.80 -15.11 -1.87
C PHE A 336 -3.50 -14.06 -2.94
N ARG A 337 -4.47 -13.63 -3.73
CA ARG A 337 -4.29 -12.43 -4.56
C ARG A 337 -4.19 -11.17 -3.69
N PHE A 338 -4.91 -11.15 -2.59
CA PHE A 338 -4.96 -9.97 -1.72
C PHE A 338 -5.24 -10.37 -0.27
N MET A 339 -4.50 -9.78 0.67
CA MET A 339 -4.79 -9.88 2.09
C MET A 339 -4.81 -8.49 2.71
N SER A 340 -5.83 -8.21 3.53
CA SER A 340 -5.90 -7.00 4.34
C SER A 340 -6.36 -7.34 5.75
N LEU A 341 -5.46 -7.21 6.71
CA LEU A 341 -5.65 -7.66 8.07
C LEU A 341 -5.63 -6.46 9.01
N TYR A 342 -6.69 -6.29 9.78
CA TYR A 342 -6.79 -5.25 10.79
C TYR A 342 -6.93 -5.87 12.18
N GLY A 343 -5.98 -5.51 13.05
CA GLY A 343 -5.98 -5.82 14.48
C GLY A 343 -5.77 -4.56 15.31
N GLN A 344 -6.20 -4.60 16.57
CA GLN A 344 -6.01 -3.51 17.54
C GLN A 344 -5.30 -3.99 18.80
N GLU A 345 -5.61 -5.16 19.35
CA GLU A 345 -5.03 -5.65 20.61
C GLU A 345 -4.28 -6.99 20.45
N GLY A 346 -4.73 -7.85 19.53
CA GLY A 346 -4.17 -9.19 19.38
C GLY A 346 -3.00 -9.25 18.41
N ASP A 347 -2.05 -10.15 18.68
CA ASP A 347 -0.89 -10.38 17.83
C ASP A 347 -1.29 -11.01 16.49
N ILE A 348 -0.55 -10.73 15.43
CA ILE A 348 -0.74 -11.31 14.09
C ILE A 348 0.52 -12.10 13.71
N SER A 349 0.41 -13.41 13.69
CA SER A 349 1.51 -14.34 13.45
C SER A 349 1.34 -15.13 12.16
N PHE A 350 2.41 -15.22 11.36
CA PHE A 350 2.44 -15.95 10.11
C PHE A 350 3.44 -17.11 10.18
N GLN A 351 2.97 -18.36 10.14
CA GLN A 351 3.89 -19.47 9.97
C GLN A 351 4.61 -19.37 8.61
N ARG A 352 3.82 -19.29 7.53
CA ARG A 352 4.28 -19.01 6.16
C ARG A 352 3.10 -18.70 5.24
N VAL A 353 3.01 -17.45 4.78
CA VAL A 353 1.90 -17.01 3.92
C VAL A 353 2.39 -16.49 2.59
N TYR A 354 1.76 -16.95 1.50
CA TYR A 354 1.97 -16.44 0.14
C TYR A 354 0.80 -15.53 -0.27
N ALA A 355 1.11 -14.31 -0.72
CA ALA A 355 0.14 -13.37 -1.27
C ALA A 355 0.69 -12.59 -2.48
N ASP A 356 -0.15 -11.95 -3.28
CA ASP A 356 0.35 -10.97 -4.28
C ASP A 356 0.49 -9.61 -3.62
N SER A 357 -0.52 -9.23 -2.84
CA SER A 357 -0.53 -8.02 -2.02
C SER A 357 -0.99 -8.35 -0.60
N LEU A 358 -0.24 -7.91 0.40
CA LEU A 358 -0.58 -8.10 1.81
C LEU A 358 -0.45 -6.77 2.56
N PHE A 359 -1.51 -6.40 3.27
CA PHE A 359 -1.60 -5.20 4.10
C PHE A 359 -1.99 -5.58 5.52
N VAL A 360 -1.21 -5.17 6.51
CA VAL A 360 -1.46 -5.42 7.93
C VAL A 360 -1.43 -4.10 8.66
N THR A 361 -2.46 -3.84 9.45
CA THR A 361 -2.49 -2.73 10.40
C THR A 361 -2.79 -3.31 11.78
N ASN A 362 -1.86 -3.16 12.73
CA ASN A 362 -2.01 -3.63 14.10
C ASN A 362 -1.59 -2.60 15.13
N VAL A 363 -2.54 -2.00 15.84
CA VAL A 363 -2.24 -0.88 16.77
C VAL A 363 -1.48 -1.37 18.02
N GLY A 364 -1.91 -2.49 18.59
CA GLY A 364 -1.54 -2.93 19.94
C GLY A 364 -1.03 -4.35 20.08
N GLY A 365 -1.04 -5.14 18.99
CA GLY A 365 -0.42 -6.46 18.92
C GLY A 365 0.83 -6.47 18.04
N SER A 366 1.71 -7.46 18.24
CA SER A 366 2.88 -7.67 17.38
C SER A 366 2.47 -8.16 15.99
N VAL A 367 3.39 -8.03 15.04
CA VAL A 367 3.29 -8.67 13.73
C VAL A 367 4.57 -9.45 13.49
N ASP A 368 4.46 -10.77 13.38
CA ASP A 368 5.61 -11.65 13.25
C ASP A 368 5.42 -12.79 12.24
N GLY A 369 6.53 -13.32 11.74
CA GLY A 369 6.55 -14.56 10.94
C GLY A 369 7.10 -14.44 9.52
N TYR A 370 6.70 -15.39 8.66
CA TYR A 370 7.19 -15.49 7.29
C TYR A 370 6.12 -15.10 6.26
N ILE A 371 6.45 -14.14 5.41
CA ILE A 371 5.55 -13.59 4.40
C ILE A 371 6.23 -13.68 3.02
N SER A 372 5.49 -14.00 1.98
CA SER A 372 5.97 -13.93 0.60
C SER A 372 4.97 -13.16 -0.24
N THR A 373 5.41 -12.05 -0.82
CA THR A 373 4.59 -11.17 -1.66
C THR A 373 5.17 -11.04 -3.06
N THR A 374 4.33 -10.90 -4.09
CA THR A 374 4.84 -10.65 -5.45
C THR A 374 4.74 -9.20 -5.91
N ARG A 375 3.91 -8.39 -5.26
CA ARG A 375 3.64 -7.01 -5.68
C ARG A 375 3.78 -6.03 -4.54
N ARG A 376 3.08 -6.27 -3.41
CA ARG A 376 2.94 -5.26 -2.35
C ARG A 376 2.98 -5.90 -0.96
N LEU A 377 3.77 -5.31 -0.09
CA LEU A 377 3.78 -5.60 1.34
C LEU A 377 3.61 -4.29 2.11
N GLY A 378 2.58 -4.18 2.93
CA GLY A 378 2.38 -3.06 3.85
C GLY A 378 2.16 -3.58 5.26
N ILE A 379 2.98 -3.19 6.21
CA ILE A 379 2.77 -3.51 7.64
C ILE A 379 2.90 -2.23 8.44
N GLU A 380 1.88 -1.93 9.22
CA GLU A 380 1.83 -0.78 10.11
C GLU A 380 1.49 -1.24 11.53
N THR A 381 2.33 -0.85 12.49
CA THR A 381 2.04 -1.01 13.91
C THR A 381 2.19 0.31 14.66
N THR A 382 1.71 0.36 15.91
CA THR A 382 1.87 1.55 16.76
C THR A 382 2.78 1.24 17.95
N SER A 383 2.40 0.26 18.77
CA SER A 383 2.97 0.06 20.11
C SER A 383 3.67 -1.29 20.32
N LYS A 384 3.65 -2.19 19.33
CA LYS A 384 4.27 -3.52 19.40
C LYS A 384 5.17 -3.81 18.21
N PRO A 385 6.17 -4.71 18.40
CA PRO A 385 7.21 -4.93 17.40
C PRO A 385 6.68 -5.52 16.09
N ILE A 386 7.40 -5.22 15.02
CA ILE A 386 7.34 -5.94 13.74
C ILE A 386 8.58 -6.84 13.68
N SER A 387 8.41 -8.16 13.54
CA SER A 387 9.51 -9.15 13.46
C SER A 387 9.27 -10.14 12.32
N ILE A 388 9.71 -9.81 11.11
CA ILE A 388 9.33 -10.55 9.90
C ILE A 388 10.53 -11.03 9.07
N THR A 389 10.35 -12.16 8.41
CA THR A 389 11.09 -12.52 7.20
C THR A 389 10.14 -12.42 6.01
N ALA A 390 10.49 -11.62 5.01
CA ALA A 390 9.64 -11.37 3.86
C ALA A 390 10.36 -11.63 2.54
N ASP A 391 9.80 -12.52 1.72
CA ASP A 391 10.17 -12.63 0.32
C ASP A 391 9.40 -11.59 -0.49
N LEU A 392 10.11 -10.71 -1.19
CA LEU A 392 9.53 -9.77 -2.14
C LEU A 392 9.88 -10.22 -3.55
N CYS A 393 9.00 -11.00 -4.16
CA CYS A 393 9.24 -11.66 -5.43
C CYS A 393 8.65 -10.88 -6.62
N ASN A 394 9.45 -10.09 -7.33
CA ASN A 394 8.96 -9.42 -8.53
C ASN A 394 8.60 -10.45 -9.62
N ASP A 395 7.33 -10.47 -10.03
CA ASP A 395 6.81 -11.42 -11.03
C ASP A 395 6.95 -10.92 -12.47
N GLY A 396 7.55 -9.75 -12.69
CA GLY A 396 7.76 -9.15 -14.01
C GLY A 396 6.47 -8.88 -14.80
N GLN A 397 5.28 -9.07 -14.20
CA GLN A 397 4.01 -8.85 -14.88
C GLN A 397 3.64 -7.38 -14.89
N ASP A 398 4.02 -6.66 -13.84
CA ASP A 398 3.69 -5.26 -13.67
C ASP A 398 4.87 -4.37 -14.07
N PHE A 399 4.59 -3.22 -14.69
CA PHE A 399 5.59 -2.17 -14.92
C PHE A 399 6.06 -1.47 -13.64
N TYR A 400 5.45 -1.83 -12.51
CA TYR A 400 5.66 -1.23 -11.22
C TYR A 400 6.67 -2.05 -10.41
N PRO A 401 7.52 -1.39 -9.59
CA PRO A 401 8.36 -2.13 -8.66
C PRO A 401 7.49 -2.92 -7.68
N ALA A 402 7.99 -4.09 -7.29
CA ALA A 402 7.47 -4.76 -6.10
C ALA A 402 7.87 -3.89 -4.91
N TRP A 403 6.92 -3.55 -4.03
CA TRP A 403 7.20 -2.62 -2.94
C TRP A 403 6.85 -3.17 -1.57
N ALA A 404 7.63 -2.76 -0.59
CA ALA A 404 7.43 -3.05 0.82
C ALA A 404 7.42 -1.74 1.62
N ARG A 405 6.43 -1.58 2.49
CA ARG A 405 6.36 -0.49 3.47
C ARG A 405 6.14 -1.06 4.85
N LEU A 406 7.10 -0.80 5.73
CA LEU A 406 7.00 -1.13 7.14
C LEU A 406 6.96 0.16 7.94
N SER A 407 6.00 0.31 8.85
CA SER A 407 5.98 1.46 9.74
C SER A 407 5.57 1.11 11.16
N SER A 408 6.26 1.72 12.12
CA SER A 408 5.94 1.67 13.54
C SER A 408 6.08 3.06 14.15
N SER A 409 5.50 3.30 15.33
CA SER A 409 5.64 4.59 16.03
C SER A 409 6.33 4.51 17.38
N GLN A 410 6.36 3.35 18.04
CA GLN A 410 6.90 3.23 19.40
C GLN A 410 7.57 1.87 19.66
N ALA A 411 7.67 1.03 18.65
CA ALA A 411 8.17 -0.34 18.80
C ALA A 411 9.17 -0.69 17.71
N SER A 412 10.07 -1.62 18.02
CA SER A 412 11.15 -2.01 17.12
C SER A 412 10.63 -2.65 15.83
N ILE A 413 11.34 -2.40 14.74
CA ILE A 413 11.18 -3.11 13.48
C ILE A 413 12.42 -3.97 13.26
N ASP A 414 12.25 -5.28 13.23
CA ASP A 414 13.26 -6.26 12.83
C ASP A 414 12.75 -6.97 11.57
N ALA A 415 13.38 -6.68 10.43
CA ALA A 415 12.90 -7.13 9.13
C ALA A 415 14.03 -7.69 8.28
N LYS A 416 13.84 -8.92 7.81
CA LYS A 416 14.68 -9.55 6.80
C LYS A 416 13.93 -9.66 5.47
N MET A 417 14.38 -8.91 4.48
CA MET A 417 13.80 -8.87 3.14
C MET A 417 14.65 -9.70 2.18
N VAL A 418 14.05 -10.71 1.55
CA VAL A 418 14.67 -11.50 0.49
C VAL A 418 14.04 -11.12 -0.85
N LEU A 419 14.84 -10.53 -1.73
CA LEU A 419 14.44 -10.13 -3.07
C LEU A 419 14.56 -11.32 -4.00
N CYS A 420 13.48 -11.64 -4.69
CA CYS A 420 13.41 -12.77 -5.60
C CYS A 420 12.80 -12.35 -6.94
N GLU A 421 13.22 -13.02 -8.00
CA GLU A 421 12.60 -12.88 -9.29
C GLU A 421 11.94 -14.18 -9.65
N ARG A 422 10.65 -14.11 -10.01
CA ARG A 422 10.07 -15.23 -10.73
C ARG A 422 10.48 -15.10 -12.18
N ALA A 423 11.24 -16.08 -12.66
CA ALA A 423 11.48 -16.24 -14.08
C ALA A 423 10.12 -16.28 -14.78
N THR A 424 9.80 -15.22 -15.50
CA THR A 424 8.72 -15.31 -16.47
C THR A 424 9.33 -15.78 -17.77
N ASP A 425 8.75 -16.81 -18.37
CA ASP A 425 9.14 -17.29 -19.70
C ASP A 425 8.79 -16.27 -20.81
N ARG A 426 8.64 -14.98 -20.45
CA ARG A 426 8.09 -13.94 -21.31
C ARG A 426 9.21 -13.38 -22.19
N PRO A 427 9.14 -13.59 -23.52
CA PRO A 427 10.20 -13.20 -24.45
C PRO A 427 10.33 -11.68 -24.67
N TRP A 428 9.45 -10.85 -24.10
CA TRP A 428 9.53 -9.39 -24.17
C TRP A 428 10.39 -8.75 -23.06
N GLN A 429 10.85 -9.53 -22.07
CA GLN A 429 11.92 -9.13 -21.15
C GLN A 429 13.32 -9.13 -21.82
N ARG A 430 13.37 -9.19 -23.16
CA ARG A 430 14.60 -9.18 -23.99
C ARG A 430 15.55 -7.99 -23.75
N ASN A 431 15.10 -6.94 -23.08
CA ASN A 431 15.95 -5.78 -22.77
C ASN A 431 16.76 -5.94 -21.47
N GLY A 432 16.74 -7.11 -20.83
CA GLY A 432 17.47 -7.31 -19.58
C GLY A 432 16.98 -6.42 -18.44
N GLU A 433 15.70 -6.00 -18.46
CA GLU A 433 15.10 -5.34 -17.31
C GLU A 433 14.84 -6.38 -16.22
N VAL A 434 15.76 -6.41 -15.27
CA VAL A 434 15.78 -7.26 -14.07
C VAL A 434 14.92 -6.58 -12.98
N GLY A 435 14.52 -7.33 -11.94
CA GLY A 435 13.47 -6.94 -10.99
C GLY A 435 13.65 -5.55 -10.38
N ARG A 436 12.54 -4.80 -10.24
CA ARG A 436 12.52 -3.48 -9.59
C ARG A 436 11.86 -3.58 -8.22
N TYR A 437 12.48 -2.94 -7.23
CA TYR A 437 12.07 -3.00 -5.84
C TYR A 437 12.07 -1.63 -5.17
N ASP A 438 11.10 -1.38 -4.30
CA ASP A 438 11.00 -0.16 -3.49
C ASP A 438 10.68 -0.54 -2.04
N ILE A 439 11.63 -0.32 -1.13
CA ILE A 439 11.50 -0.65 0.30
C ILE A 439 11.52 0.63 1.11
N SER A 440 10.42 0.91 1.81
CA SER A 440 10.31 2.02 2.74
C SER A 440 10.11 1.51 4.16
N VAL A 441 10.98 1.92 5.09
CA VAL A 441 10.84 1.59 6.52
C VAL A 441 10.81 2.87 7.34
N ALA A 442 9.78 3.05 8.14
CA ALA A 442 9.63 4.23 8.99
C ALA A 442 9.41 3.83 10.44
N ASN A 443 10.13 4.44 11.37
CA ASN A 443 9.88 4.26 12.81
C ASN A 443 9.96 5.59 13.55
N LYS A 444 9.39 5.61 14.76
CA LYS A 444 9.60 6.67 15.74
C LYS A 444 9.97 6.04 17.08
N ASP A 445 10.91 6.68 17.78
CA ASP A 445 11.29 6.40 19.17
C ASP A 445 11.76 4.95 19.47
N ALA A 446 12.04 4.14 18.44
CA ALA A 446 12.44 2.75 18.58
C ALA A 446 13.47 2.30 17.52
N ALA A 447 14.02 1.10 17.69
CA ALA A 447 15.04 0.55 16.81
C ALA A 447 14.50 0.13 15.42
N ILE A 448 15.35 0.22 14.40
CA ILE A 448 15.14 -0.41 13.09
C ILE A 448 16.35 -1.28 12.77
N THR A 449 16.12 -2.55 12.52
CA THR A 449 17.05 -3.49 11.91
C THR A 449 16.45 -3.96 10.60
N LEU A 450 17.11 -3.64 9.49
CA LEU A 450 16.69 -4.04 8.14
C LEU A 450 17.83 -4.79 7.45
N GLU A 451 17.63 -6.07 7.19
CA GLU A 451 18.51 -6.89 6.37
C GLU A 451 17.88 -7.08 4.99
N VAL A 452 18.60 -6.74 3.91
CA VAL A 452 18.15 -6.98 2.54
C VAL A 452 19.11 -7.92 1.82
N LYS A 453 18.56 -9.02 1.30
CA LYS A 453 19.27 -10.08 0.60
C LYS A 453 18.61 -10.39 -0.73
N HIS A 454 19.37 -10.88 -1.70
CA HIS A 454 18.87 -11.46 -2.94
C HIS A 454 18.84 -12.98 -2.81
N ALA A 455 17.75 -13.61 -3.25
CA ALA A 455 17.68 -15.06 -3.37
C ALA A 455 18.67 -15.59 -4.43
N ALA A 456 18.82 -14.84 -5.52
CA ALA A 456 19.85 -15.03 -6.53
C ALA A 456 20.24 -13.65 -7.07
N PRO A 457 21.48 -13.17 -6.85
CA PRO A 457 21.91 -11.87 -7.35
C PRO A 457 21.89 -11.90 -8.88
N LYS A 458 21.24 -10.90 -9.48
CA LYS A 458 21.26 -10.68 -10.93
C LYS A 458 21.57 -9.23 -11.18
N GLN A 459 22.59 -8.98 -11.99
CA GLN A 459 22.94 -7.63 -12.43
C GLN A 459 21.74 -6.97 -13.11
N GLY A 460 21.55 -5.66 -12.87
CA GLY A 460 20.47 -4.86 -13.45
C GLY A 460 19.19 -4.81 -12.65
N SER A 461 19.08 -5.55 -11.52
CA SER A 461 17.99 -5.34 -10.57
C SER A 461 18.12 -3.92 -10.00
N SER A 462 17.00 -3.21 -9.85
CA SER A 462 17.02 -1.86 -9.30
C SER A 462 16.27 -1.83 -7.99
N LEU A 463 16.98 -1.60 -6.89
CA LEU A 463 16.39 -1.46 -5.57
C LEU A 463 16.50 -0.03 -5.05
N TYR A 464 15.38 0.54 -4.64
CA TYR A 464 15.33 1.79 -3.87
C TYR A 464 15.01 1.48 -2.41
N ILE A 465 15.81 2.00 -1.48
CA ILE A 465 15.59 1.88 -0.03
C ILE A 465 15.44 3.26 0.58
N ASN A 466 14.39 3.47 1.38
CA ASN A 466 14.21 4.66 2.19
C ASN A 466 13.89 4.27 3.63
N VAL A 467 14.82 4.51 4.55
CA VAL A 467 14.67 4.27 5.99
C VAL A 467 14.62 5.60 6.73
N THR A 468 13.62 5.80 7.57
CA THR A 468 13.48 6.99 8.43
C THR A 468 13.19 6.58 9.86
N ASN A 469 14.01 6.99 10.82
CA ASN A 469 13.83 6.68 12.24
C ASN A 469 13.90 7.95 13.10
N GLU A 470 12.75 8.48 13.49
CA GLU A 470 12.69 9.76 14.21
C GLU A 470 12.79 9.55 15.73
N ASP A 471 13.75 10.20 16.41
CA ASP A 471 13.83 10.21 17.88
C ASP A 471 13.12 11.45 18.42
N THR A 472 11.79 11.40 18.48
CA THR A 472 10.98 12.52 18.95
C THR A 472 11.11 12.73 20.45
N LEU A 473 11.36 11.65 21.20
CA LEU A 473 11.48 11.68 22.65
C LEU A 473 12.91 11.92 23.13
N SER A 474 13.90 11.96 22.23
CA SER A 474 15.33 12.13 22.56
C SER A 474 15.83 11.14 23.61
N LEU A 475 15.30 9.90 23.58
CA LEU A 475 15.64 8.87 24.56
C LEU A 475 16.92 8.10 24.20
N GLY A 476 17.48 8.33 23.01
CA GLY A 476 18.66 7.60 22.52
C GLY A 476 18.39 6.11 22.28
N ARG A 477 17.11 5.72 22.17
CA ARG A 477 16.67 4.34 21.91
C ARG A 477 16.56 4.03 20.42
N THR A 478 16.49 5.07 19.60
CA THR A 478 16.51 4.92 18.15
C THR A 478 17.92 4.52 17.73
N HIS A 479 18.00 3.47 16.94
CA HIS A 479 19.19 3.13 16.16
C HIS A 479 18.69 2.50 14.87
N SER A 480 19.39 2.75 13.77
CA SER A 480 19.02 2.23 12.45
C SER A 480 20.20 1.50 11.86
N VAL A 481 20.05 0.19 11.71
CA VAL A 481 21.03 -0.70 11.08
C VAL A 481 20.41 -1.22 9.79
N VAL A 482 21.06 -0.92 8.67
CA VAL A 482 20.69 -1.44 7.36
C VAL A 482 21.83 -2.27 6.80
N THR A 483 21.60 -3.54 6.55
CA THR A 483 22.58 -4.45 5.95
C THR A 483 22.14 -4.81 4.53
N LEU A 484 23.01 -4.53 3.57
CA LEU A 484 22.80 -4.78 2.14
C LEU A 484 23.75 -5.88 1.69
N ASP A 485 23.21 -6.91 1.07
CA ASP A 485 24.02 -7.98 0.51
C ASP A 485 24.86 -7.53 -0.69
N THR A 486 25.70 -8.44 -1.17
CA THR A 486 26.57 -8.22 -2.33
C THR A 486 25.77 -8.07 -3.62
N GLY A 487 24.60 -8.70 -3.73
CA GLY A 487 23.70 -8.66 -4.88
C GLY A 487 23.03 -7.31 -5.13
N TYR A 488 23.01 -6.41 -4.15
CA TYR A 488 22.31 -5.13 -4.26
C TYR A 488 22.93 -4.17 -5.28
N GLU A 489 22.05 -3.65 -6.15
CA GLU A 489 22.24 -2.52 -7.05
C GLU A 489 21.07 -1.52 -6.89
N GLY A 490 21.38 -0.22 -6.83
CA GLY A 490 20.37 0.84 -6.72
C GLY A 490 20.73 1.99 -5.81
N ARG A 491 19.73 2.57 -5.12
CA ARG A 491 19.91 3.76 -4.26
C ARG A 491 19.33 3.53 -2.87
N PHE A 492 19.95 4.13 -1.87
CA PHE A 492 19.46 4.08 -0.50
C PHE A 492 19.53 5.44 0.17
N LEU A 493 18.59 5.68 1.08
CA LEU A 493 18.51 6.85 1.93
C LEU A 493 18.12 6.40 3.33
N VAL A 494 18.99 6.60 4.31
CA VAL A 494 18.76 6.29 5.72
C VAL A 494 18.84 7.58 6.51
N ARG A 495 17.81 7.91 7.28
CA ARG A 495 17.71 9.15 8.05
C ARG A 495 17.29 8.84 9.48
N ALA A 496 17.93 9.47 10.46
CA ALA A 496 17.54 9.38 11.86
C ALA A 496 17.41 10.76 12.51
N PRO A 497 16.44 11.59 12.09
CA PRO A 497 16.29 12.94 12.62
C PRO A 497 16.06 12.91 14.14
N GLY A 498 16.74 13.80 14.86
CA GLY A 498 16.70 13.87 16.33
C GLY A 498 17.53 12.81 17.05
N SER A 499 17.95 11.73 16.38
CA SER A 499 18.75 10.69 17.01
C SER A 499 20.19 11.15 17.27
N SER A 500 20.69 10.85 18.47
CA SER A 500 22.11 10.99 18.83
C SER A 500 22.97 9.81 18.39
N THR A 501 22.36 8.66 18.04
CA THR A 501 23.08 7.48 17.57
C THR A 501 23.32 7.58 16.06
N PRO A 502 24.54 7.33 15.58
CA PRO A 502 24.81 7.37 14.14
C PRO A 502 24.04 6.25 13.43
N VAL A 503 23.49 6.56 12.25
CA VAL A 503 22.93 5.55 11.36
C VAL A 503 24.04 4.67 10.79
N SER A 504 23.79 3.37 10.63
CA SER A 504 24.73 2.42 10.03
C SER A 504 24.15 1.81 8.75
N VAL A 505 24.95 1.83 7.68
CA VAL A 505 24.67 1.09 6.44
C VAL A 505 25.86 0.20 6.14
N GLU A 506 25.67 -1.09 6.36
CA GLU A 506 26.63 -2.14 6.08
C GLU A 506 26.39 -2.68 4.67
N SER A 507 27.45 -2.79 3.89
CA SER A 507 27.40 -3.28 2.51
C SER A 507 28.72 -3.96 2.23
N GLU A 508 28.69 -5.22 1.86
CA GLU A 508 29.89 -6.02 1.59
C GLU A 508 30.48 -5.71 0.20
N GLU A 509 31.79 -5.49 0.09
CA GLU A 509 32.40 -5.39 -1.23
C GLU A 509 32.36 -6.75 -1.93
N ALA A 510 32.09 -6.74 -3.25
CA ALA A 510 32.02 -7.96 -4.04
C ALA A 510 32.51 -7.74 -5.46
N THR A 511 33.03 -8.82 -6.04
CA THR A 511 33.22 -8.97 -7.49
C THR A 511 32.19 -9.96 -7.99
N ASP A 512 31.55 -9.66 -9.11
CA ASP A 512 30.64 -10.62 -9.75
C ASP A 512 31.44 -11.75 -10.43
N ASP A 513 30.71 -12.77 -10.90
CA ASP A 513 31.29 -13.92 -11.61
C ASP A 513 31.98 -13.53 -12.93
N GLU A 514 31.73 -12.33 -13.45
CA GLU A 514 32.30 -11.78 -14.69
C GLU A 514 33.50 -10.84 -14.41
N GLY A 515 33.93 -10.69 -13.16
CA GLY A 515 35.02 -9.81 -12.74
C GLY A 515 34.66 -8.32 -12.71
N GLY A 516 33.38 -7.98 -12.78
CA GLY A 516 32.85 -6.66 -12.53
C GLY A 516 33.07 -6.25 -11.07
N ILE A 517 33.55 -5.02 -10.90
CA ILE A 517 33.79 -4.43 -9.58
C ILE A 517 32.49 -3.73 -9.15
N ARG A 518 32.06 -4.00 -7.92
CA ARG A 518 30.96 -3.29 -7.26
C ARG A 518 31.44 -1.92 -6.76
N TYR A 519 30.74 -0.86 -7.15
CA TYR A 519 31.00 0.50 -6.65
C TYR A 519 29.93 0.90 -5.65
N VAL A 520 30.35 1.33 -4.46
CA VAL A 520 29.47 1.78 -3.38
C VAL A 520 29.81 3.24 -3.06
N GLU A 521 28.91 4.15 -3.42
CA GLU A 521 29.01 5.57 -3.10
C GLU A 521 28.19 5.84 -1.85
N LYS A 522 28.82 6.37 -0.79
CA LYS A 522 28.15 6.75 0.47
C LYS A 522 28.42 8.23 0.77
N HIS A 523 27.37 8.98 1.05
CA HIS A 523 27.43 10.38 1.44
C HIS A 523 26.71 10.56 2.78
N THR A 524 27.44 10.99 3.79
CA THR A 524 26.86 11.39 5.06
C THR A 524 26.12 12.71 4.89
N LEU A 525 24.86 12.75 5.27
CA LEU A 525 24.04 13.95 5.27
C LEU A 525 24.38 14.84 6.48
N PRO A 526 24.09 16.15 6.41
CA PRO A 526 24.37 17.08 7.50
C PRO A 526 23.81 16.62 8.86
N SER A 527 24.48 17.02 9.94
CA SER A 527 24.23 16.58 11.32
C SER A 527 22.79 16.77 11.81
N GLN A 528 22.05 17.74 11.27
CA GLN A 528 20.65 17.97 11.64
C GLN A 528 19.71 16.81 11.28
N ILE A 529 20.06 16.03 10.25
CA ILE A 529 19.22 14.92 9.75
C ILE A 529 19.78 13.57 10.23
N ASN A 530 21.06 13.52 10.60
CA ASN A 530 21.81 12.31 10.94
C ASN A 530 21.46 11.16 9.98
N GLY A 531 21.97 11.27 8.75
CA GLY A 531 21.59 10.37 7.67
C GLY A 531 22.74 9.99 6.76
N ILE A 532 22.51 8.96 5.96
CA ILE A 532 23.41 8.49 4.90
C ILE A 532 22.57 8.32 3.64
N GLU A 533 22.98 8.94 2.55
CA GLU A 533 22.49 8.61 1.21
C GLU A 533 23.58 7.90 0.42
N GLY A 534 23.19 7.03 -0.51
CA GLY A 534 24.17 6.36 -1.35
C GLY A 534 23.58 5.66 -2.55
N LYS A 535 24.51 5.17 -3.37
CA LYS A 535 24.23 4.48 -4.63
C LYS A 535 25.18 3.30 -4.76
N VAL A 536 24.65 2.19 -5.27
CA VAL A 536 25.43 1.00 -5.59
C VAL A 536 25.21 0.64 -7.04
N SER A 537 26.30 0.37 -7.75
CA SER A 537 26.27 0.00 -9.16
C SER A 537 27.37 -1.01 -9.51
N TRP A 538 27.12 -1.82 -10.52
CA TRP A 538 28.09 -2.78 -11.06
C TRP A 538 28.82 -2.22 -12.28
N GLY A 539 30.15 -2.44 -12.34
CA GLY A 539 30.98 -2.09 -13.50
C GLY A 539 31.27 -0.59 -13.68
N ARG A 540 32.00 -0.24 -14.75
CA ARG A 540 32.42 1.15 -15.04
C ARG A 540 31.31 2.06 -15.56
N PHE A 541 30.10 1.53 -15.73
CA PHE A 541 28.95 2.33 -16.12
C PHE A 541 28.36 2.99 -14.89
N SER A 542 28.80 4.23 -14.61
CA SER A 542 27.93 5.14 -13.89
C SER A 542 26.64 5.22 -14.71
N LEU A 543 25.53 4.72 -14.16
CA LEU A 543 24.20 5.13 -14.64
C LEU A 543 24.28 6.65 -14.76
N PRO A 544 24.06 7.24 -15.96
CA PRO A 544 24.17 8.67 -16.13
C PRO A 544 23.32 9.28 -15.03
N ASP A 545 23.93 10.16 -14.23
CA ASP A 545 23.19 10.94 -13.24
C ASP A 545 22.01 11.52 -13.99
N ARG A 546 20.82 10.97 -13.77
CA ARG A 546 19.62 11.66 -14.21
C ARG A 546 19.72 13.00 -13.47
N PRO A 547 19.87 14.13 -14.17
CA PRO A 547 19.92 15.40 -13.50
C PRO A 547 18.67 15.47 -12.63
N ARG A 548 18.87 15.68 -11.32
CA ARG A 548 17.80 15.82 -10.33
C ARG A 548 16.82 16.87 -10.86
N SER A 549 15.70 16.43 -11.43
CA SER A 549 14.53 17.26 -11.70
C SER A 549 13.40 16.95 -10.70
N ASP A 550 13.76 16.39 -9.54
CA ASP A 550 12.85 16.30 -8.40
C ASP A 550 13.06 17.56 -7.55
N VAL A 551 12.21 18.56 -7.78
CA VAL A 551 12.09 19.72 -6.90
C VAL A 551 11.37 19.24 -5.64
N PHE A 552 12.12 19.07 -4.55
CA PHE A 552 11.55 18.83 -3.23
C PHE A 552 11.20 20.17 -2.59
N VAL A 553 9.91 20.48 -2.53
CA VAL A 553 9.41 21.60 -1.72
C VAL A 553 9.17 21.09 -0.31
N ASN A 554 10.09 21.39 0.61
CA ASN A 554 9.86 21.22 2.05
C ASN A 554 9.19 22.49 2.57
N THR A 555 7.90 22.43 2.88
CA THR A 555 7.21 23.49 3.61
C THR A 555 7.12 23.10 5.07
N VAL A 556 7.87 23.80 5.91
CA VAL A 556 7.70 23.79 7.37
C VAL A 556 7.17 25.16 7.75
N GLY A 557 5.86 25.26 7.99
CA GLY A 557 5.17 26.47 8.42
C GLY A 557 3.78 26.67 7.79
N GLU A 558 2.82 27.20 8.55
CA GLU A 558 1.46 27.53 8.12
C GLU A 558 1.42 28.78 7.20
N GLY A 559 2.06 28.70 6.03
CA GLY A 559 2.04 29.75 5.02
C GLY A 559 1.78 29.19 3.63
N GLU A 560 0.87 29.82 2.88
CA GLU A 560 0.63 29.51 1.47
C GLU A 560 1.92 29.71 0.68
N THR A 561 2.42 28.64 0.08
CA THR A 561 3.58 28.67 -0.83
C THR A 561 3.11 28.31 -2.22
N GLY A 562 3.08 29.31 -3.11
CA GLY A 562 2.86 29.11 -4.53
C GLY A 562 4.17 28.73 -5.22
N LEU A 563 4.18 27.57 -5.88
CA LEU A 563 5.27 27.17 -6.79
C LEU A 563 5.01 27.79 -8.17
N VAL A 564 5.80 28.78 -8.57
CA VAL A 564 5.82 29.27 -9.96
C VAL A 564 6.98 28.60 -10.68
N LEU A 565 6.67 27.65 -11.55
CA LEU A 565 7.64 27.05 -12.46
C LEU A 565 7.85 28.02 -13.63
N LEU A 566 8.99 28.71 -13.64
CA LEU A 566 9.47 29.42 -14.82
C LEU A 566 10.19 28.38 -15.69
N GLY A 567 9.56 27.99 -16.80
CA GLY A 567 10.20 27.16 -17.81
C GLY A 567 10.98 28.02 -18.81
N ASP A 568 12.14 27.52 -19.23
CA ASP A 568 12.74 27.82 -20.54
C ASP A 568 12.25 26.81 -21.58
#